data_AF-A0A7C4ATU1-F1
#
_entry.id   AF-A0A7C4ATU1-F1
#
_cell.length_a   1.000
_cell.length_b   1.000
_cell.length_c   1.000
_cell.angle_alpha   90.00
_cell.angle_beta   90.00
_cell.angle_gamma   90.00
#
_symmetry.space_group_name_H-M   'P 1'
#
loop_
_entity.id
_entity.type
_entity.pdbx_description
1 polymer ?
#
loop_
_entity_poly.entity_id
_entity_poly.type
_entity_poly.pdbx_seq_one_letter_code
_entity_poly.pdbx_strand_id
1 'polypeptide(L)'
;MLKRFLCLIVLTMGLVIVASPASFCAEELVVRPCADLIRLANSYQDDLKTVDTMLGVAIEAGDLDKIKTYKLKKAAVQKQLDAVLKAIEIKECAKTK
;
A
#
# COMPACT_ATOMS: atom_id res chain seq x y z
N MET A 1 -10.15 42.98 -19.31
CA MET A 1 -9.03 42.48 -18.48
C MET A 1 -9.43 41.46 -17.40
N LEU A 2 -10.70 41.38 -16.98
CA LEU A 2 -11.16 40.47 -15.91
C LEU A 2 -11.09 38.96 -16.26
N LYS A 3 -11.30 38.58 -17.53
CA LYS A 3 -11.23 37.17 -17.99
C LYS A 3 -9.82 36.54 -17.89
N ARG A 4 -8.75 37.33 -17.98
CA ARG A 4 -7.37 36.82 -17.88
C ARG A 4 -6.96 36.58 -16.43
N PHE A 5 -7.48 37.36 -15.48
CA PHE A 5 -7.25 37.15 -14.04
C PHE A 5 -7.98 35.93 -13.50
N LEU A 6 -9.21 35.67 -13.97
CA LEU A 6 -9.97 34.49 -13.54
C LEU A 6 -9.31 33.18 -13.99
N CYS A 7 -8.72 33.16 -15.20
CA CYS A 7 -8.01 31.98 -15.71
C CYS A 7 -6.73 31.70 -14.92
N LEU A 8 -6.01 32.75 -14.49
CA LEU A 8 -4.81 32.63 -13.67
C LEU A 8 -5.10 32.10 -12.26
N ILE A 9 -6.23 32.48 -11.65
CA ILE A 9 -6.64 31.97 -10.33
C ILE A 9 -7.08 30.50 -10.41
N VAL A 10 -7.74 30.10 -11.50
CA VAL A 10 -8.11 28.69 -11.74
C VAL A 10 -6.87 27.82 -12.01
N LEU A 11 -5.85 28.36 -12.69
CA LEU A 11 -4.59 27.64 -12.91
C LEU A 11 -3.75 27.51 -11.62
N THR A 12 -3.77 28.48 -10.72
CA THR A 12 -3.01 28.40 -9.46
C THR A 12 -3.70 27.56 -8.40
N MET A 13 -5.03 27.52 -8.34
CA MET A 13 -5.76 26.58 -7.47
C MET A 13 -5.73 25.13 -7.98
N GLY A 14 -5.59 24.92 -9.30
CA GLY A 14 -5.46 23.58 -9.89
C GLY A 14 -4.11 22.90 -9.60
N LEU A 15 -3.08 23.64 -9.21
CA LEU A 15 -1.73 23.11 -9.03
C LEU A 15 -1.41 22.70 -7.58
N VAL A 16 -2.30 22.98 -6.61
CA VAL A 16 -2.00 22.79 -5.17
C VAL A 16 -2.57 21.47 -4.61
N ILE A 17 -3.31 20.68 -5.39
CA ILE A 17 -3.98 19.46 -4.89
C ILE A 17 -3.51 18.19 -5.61
N VAL A 18 -2.20 17.98 -5.74
CA VAL A 18 -1.65 16.61 -5.88
C VAL A 18 -0.26 16.49 -5.27
N ALA A 19 0.01 17.20 -4.18
CA ALA A 19 1.06 16.76 -3.26
C ALA A 19 0.52 15.58 -2.44
N SER A 20 0.42 14.42 -3.09
CA SER A 20 0.21 13.16 -2.40
C SER A 20 1.29 13.00 -1.34
N PRO A 21 0.96 12.85 -0.04
CA PRO A 21 1.90 12.32 0.92
C PRO A 21 2.02 10.80 0.70
N ALA A 22 2.49 10.39 -0.48
CA ALA A 22 2.78 8.99 -0.79
C ALA A 22 4.23 8.60 -0.43
N SER A 23 5.06 9.57 -0.04
CA SER A 23 6.51 9.34 0.12
C SER A 23 6.96 9.02 1.54
N PHE A 24 6.12 9.20 2.57
CA PHE A 24 6.59 9.08 3.96
C PHE A 24 6.79 7.64 4.47
N CYS A 25 6.32 6.61 3.76
CA CYS A 25 6.54 5.22 4.19
C CYS A 25 7.58 4.47 3.35
N ALA A 26 7.94 4.96 2.17
CA ALA A 26 8.89 4.25 1.29
C ALA A 26 10.34 4.39 1.76
N GLU A 27 10.69 5.54 2.34
CA GLU A 27 12.07 5.84 2.74
C GLU A 27 12.54 4.98 3.93
N GLU A 28 11.64 4.60 4.84
CA GLU A 28 11.98 3.79 6.01
C GLU A 28 12.25 2.31 5.67
N LEU A 29 11.60 1.76 4.64
CA LEU A 29 11.87 0.39 4.19
C LEU A 29 13.22 0.27 3.45
N VAL A 30 13.67 1.33 2.78
CA VAL A 30 14.95 1.37 2.05
C VAL A 30 16.15 1.39 3.01
N VAL A 31 15.97 1.65 4.31
CA VAL A 31 17.05 1.56 5.30
C VAL A 31 17.22 0.14 5.84
N ARG A 32 16.18 -0.71 5.80
CA ARG A 32 16.21 -2.04 6.43
C ARG A 32 17.12 -3.04 5.69
N PRO A 33 17.81 -3.95 6.40
CA PRO A 33 18.62 -4.99 5.77
C PRO A 33 17.75 -5.98 4.99
N CYS A 34 18.31 -6.61 3.96
CA CYS A 34 17.58 -7.55 3.11
C CYS A 34 16.94 -8.71 3.89
N ALA A 35 17.62 -9.21 4.93
CA ALA A 35 17.08 -10.26 5.80
C ALA A 35 15.75 -9.83 6.46
N ASP A 36 15.65 -8.58 6.92
CA ASP A 36 14.44 -8.05 7.55
C ASP A 36 13.32 -7.85 6.54
N LEU A 37 13.64 -7.37 5.32
CA LEU A 37 12.64 -7.21 4.25
C LEU A 37 12.05 -8.56 3.83
N ILE A 38 12.89 -9.60 3.68
CA ILE A 38 12.42 -10.95 3.36
C ILE A 38 11.55 -11.52 4.48
N ARG A 39 11.96 -11.34 5.75
CA ARG A 39 11.15 -11.74 6.90
C ARG A 39 9.80 -11.02 6.95
N LEU A 40 9.79 -9.72 6.66
CA LEU A 40 8.57 -8.92 6.63
C LEU A 40 7.65 -9.33 5.48
N ALA A 41 8.19 -9.63 4.29
CA ALA A 41 7.43 -10.17 3.17
C ALA A 41 6.77 -11.52 3.53
N ASN A 42 7.51 -12.42 4.18
CA ASN A 42 6.95 -13.70 4.65
C ASN A 42 5.83 -13.49 5.67
N SER A 43 6.01 -12.56 6.63
CA SER A 43 4.98 -12.22 7.60
C SER A 43 3.70 -11.72 6.93
N TYR A 44 3.82 -10.82 5.95
CA TYR A 44 2.64 -10.32 5.22
C TYR A 44 1.97 -11.41 4.35
N GLN A 45 2.73 -12.36 3.81
CA GLN A 45 2.14 -13.52 3.11
C GLN A 45 1.34 -14.41 4.06
N ASP A 46 1.82 -14.64 5.29
CA ASP A 46 1.10 -15.43 6.29
C ASP A 46 -0.12 -14.69 6.84
N ASP A 47 -0.03 -13.36 6.99
CA ASP A 47 -1.17 -12.50 7.32
C ASP A 47 -2.25 -12.56 6.22
N LEU A 48 -1.86 -12.55 4.95
CA LEU A 48 -2.81 -12.70 3.83
C LEU A 48 -3.54 -14.02 3.88
N LYS A 49 -2.84 -15.14 4.12
CA LYS A 49 -3.48 -16.46 4.29
C LYS A 49 -4.48 -16.45 5.43
N THR A 50 -4.10 -15.87 6.57
CA THR A 50 -4.97 -15.77 7.75
C THR A 50 -6.22 -14.97 7.44
N VAL A 51 -6.09 -13.82 6.77
CA VAL A 51 -7.23 -12.99 6.36
C VAL A 51 -8.12 -13.73 5.36
N ASP A 52 -7.55 -14.49 4.43
CA ASP A 52 -8.33 -15.30 3.48
C ASP A 52 -9.11 -16.42 4.16
N THR A 53 -8.52 -17.12 5.13
CA THR A 53 -9.25 -18.10 5.95
C THR A 53 -10.41 -17.44 6.68
N MET A 54 -10.17 -16.30 7.33
CA MET A 54 -11.22 -15.57 8.06
C MET A 54 -12.31 -15.02 7.15
N LEU A 55 -11.95 -14.59 5.93
CA LEU A 55 -12.90 -14.19 4.91
C LEU A 55 -13.76 -15.37 4.47
N GLY A 56 -13.17 -16.55 4.26
CA GLY A 56 -13.90 -17.79 3.98
C GLY A 56 -14.92 -18.12 5.07
N VAL A 57 -14.50 -18.11 6.33
CA VAL A 57 -15.39 -18.32 7.49
C VAL A 57 -16.52 -17.28 7.53
N ALA A 58 -16.23 -16.01 7.24
CA ALA A 58 -17.25 -14.96 7.21
C ALA A 58 -18.26 -15.15 6.07
N ILE A 59 -17.82 -15.66 4.92
CA ILE A 59 -18.69 -16.02 3.78
C ILE A 59 -19.59 -17.20 4.16
N GLU A 60 -19.04 -18.24 4.77
CA GLU A 60 -19.79 -19.42 5.22
C GLU A 60 -20.85 -19.04 6.27
N ALA A 61 -20.51 -18.11 7.17
CA ALA A 61 -21.43 -17.60 8.18
C ALA A 61 -22.44 -16.57 7.63
N GLY A 62 -22.29 -16.10 6.39
CA GLY A 62 -23.13 -15.05 5.79
C GLY A 62 -22.97 -13.66 6.43
N ASP A 63 -21.86 -13.42 7.13
CA ASP A 63 -21.61 -12.17 7.87
C ASP A 63 -21.05 -11.08 6.94
N LEU A 64 -21.95 -10.29 6.34
CA LEU A 64 -21.62 -9.26 5.35
C LEU A 64 -20.67 -8.17 5.89
N ASP A 65 -20.79 -7.82 7.16
CA ASP A 65 -19.95 -6.80 7.79
C ASP A 65 -18.51 -7.30 7.93
N LYS A 66 -18.33 -8.55 8.38
CA LYS A 66 -17.01 -9.18 8.43
C LYS A 66 -16.44 -9.41 7.03
N ILE A 67 -17.25 -9.80 6.05
CA ILE A 67 -16.79 -9.97 4.65
C ILE A 67 -16.20 -8.66 4.13
N LYS A 68 -16.90 -7.53 4.32
CA LYS A 68 -16.41 -6.21 3.90
C LYS A 68 -15.12 -5.84 4.63
N THR A 69 -15.08 -6.08 5.94
CA THR A 69 -13.92 -5.79 6.78
C THR A 69 -12.69 -6.59 6.36
N TYR A 70 -12.83 -7.91 6.16
CA TYR A 70 -11.72 -8.76 5.75
C TYR A 70 -11.26 -8.48 4.32
N LYS A 71 -12.16 -8.10 3.40
CA LYS A 71 -11.75 -7.62 2.06
C LYS A 71 -10.88 -6.36 2.12
N LEU A 72 -11.26 -5.38 2.94
CA LEU A 72 -10.46 -4.17 3.14
C LEU A 72 -9.12 -4.49 3.79
N LYS A 73 -9.11 -5.37 4.81
CA LYS A 73 -7.88 -5.81 5.46
C LYS A 73 -6.96 -6.54 4.49
N LYS A 74 -7.49 -7.43 3.65
CA LYS A 74 -6.72 -8.14 2.61
C LYS A 74 -6.06 -7.16 1.66
N ALA A 75 -6.80 -6.18 1.15
CA ALA A 75 -6.25 -5.16 0.25
C ALA A 75 -5.15 -4.33 0.91
N ALA A 76 -5.30 -3.99 2.20
CA ALA A 76 -4.29 -3.24 2.95
C ALA A 76 -2.99 -4.06 3.14
N VAL A 77 -3.10 -5.34 3.55
CA VAL A 77 -1.94 -6.22 3.72
C VAL A 77 -1.26 -6.48 2.38
N GLN A 78 -2.02 -6.71 1.31
CA GLN A 78 -1.46 -6.87 -0.03
C GLN A 78 -0.65 -5.64 -0.45
N LYS A 79 -1.16 -4.43 -0.22
CA LYS A 79 -0.44 -3.19 -0.53
C LYS A 79 0.87 -3.06 0.25
N GLN A 80 0.90 -3.50 1.51
CA GLN A 80 2.12 -3.53 2.33
C GLN A 80 3.12 -4.56 1.80
N LEU A 81 2.65 -5.76 1.43
CA LEU A 81 3.48 -6.78 0.81
C LEU A 81 4.11 -6.29 -0.50
N ASP A 82 3.31 -5.68 -1.38
CA ASP A 82 3.79 -5.15 -2.65
C ASP A 82 4.87 -4.06 -2.45
N ALA A 83 4.70 -3.22 -1.44
CA ALA A 83 5.70 -2.20 -1.08
C ALA A 83 7.01 -2.85 -0.59
N VAL A 84 6.94 -3.91 0.23
CA VAL A 84 8.13 -4.65 0.69
C VAL A 84 8.80 -5.38 -0.46
N LEU A 85 8.05 -6.04 -1.34
CA LEU A 85 8.58 -6.74 -2.52
C LEU A 85 9.28 -5.76 -3.47
N LYS A 86 8.70 -4.58 -3.67
CA LYS A 86 9.33 -3.52 -4.46
C LYS A 86 10.63 -3.02 -3.81
N ALA A 87 10.67 -2.90 -2.48
CA ALA A 87 11.91 -2.56 -1.77
C ALA A 87 12.98 -3.66 -1.90
N ILE A 88 12.59 -4.94 -1.85
CA ILE A 88 13.47 -6.11 -2.10
C ILE A 88 14.05 -6.06 -3.51
N GLU A 89 13.23 -5.76 -4.51
CA GLU A 89 13.63 -5.64 -5.92
C GLU A 89 14.62 -4.50 -6.13
N ILE A 90 14.30 -3.30 -5.63
CA ILE A 90 15.17 -2.11 -5.73
C ILE A 90 16.53 -2.35 -5.05
N LYS A 91 16.54 -3.06 -3.92
CA LYS A 91 17.78 -3.42 -3.22
C LYS A 91 18.53 -4.59 -3.83
N GLU A 92 17.97 -5.22 -4.86
CA GLU A 92 18.51 -6.44 -5.46
C GLU A 92 18.84 -7.52 -4.42
N CYS A 93 18.04 -7.61 -3.36
CA CYS A 93 18.26 -8.55 -2.25
C CYS A 93 18.28 -10.02 -2.70
N ALA A 94 17.76 -10.32 -3.89
CA ALA A 94 17.76 -11.64 -4.50
C ALA A 94 18.92 -11.87 -5.50
N LYS A 95 19.67 -10.84 -5.90
CA LYS A 95 20.78 -10.95 -6.88
C LYS A 95 22.18 -11.01 -6.25
N THR A 96 22.31 -10.83 -4.95
CA THR A 96 23.58 -11.08 -4.24
C THR A 96 23.75 -12.58 -4.01
N LYS A 97 24.09 -13.30 -5.07
CA LYS A 97 24.56 -14.69 -5.00
C LYS A 97 25.87 -14.82 -5.77
#